data_AF-A0A915AAT8-F1
#
_entry.id   AF-A0A915AAT8-F1
#
_cell.length_a   1.000
_cell.length_b   1.000
_cell.length_c   1.000
_cell.angle_alpha   90.00
_cell.angle_beta   90.00
_cell.angle_gamma   90.00
#
_symmetry.space_group_name_H-M   'P 1'
#
loop_
_entity.id
_entity.type
_entity.pdbx_description
1 polymer ?
#
loop_
_entity_poly.entity_id
_entity_poly.type
_entity_poly.pdbx_seq_one_letter_code
_entity_poly.pdbx_strand_id
1 'polypeptide(L)'
;SVALGVNKRMGYIPLEFILGFFVNAVVKRWTDAFHNMGYLEDQAMLVGNVIRGDDDESRMMRRTIVRYLCLSQVLVFRDISILVRKRFPSYESIVKAGLMLESEKCKLRSYKHFENDADYGRNWAPINWAFALVIKSRQRGKIVADIWAGKLCDEIRKFKNCLQILCNYDWVPIPLAYPQFVILAVYAYFAICLLSRQFAILDGKNTCMCMVDDAYDDLPELKRDQFWCCEKIEPLYAKDAADIKINPLIGSAVRTSVNKKTVVSPNGEEMISRREFAQIQSASASAATTPV
;
A
#
# COMPACT_ATOMS: atom_id res chain seq x y z
N SER A 1 5.75 -23.45 41.50
CA SER A 1 4.31 -23.26 41.76
C SER A 1 3.75 -21.90 41.36
N VAL A 2 4.39 -20.76 41.71
CA VAL A 2 3.91 -19.42 41.34
C VAL A 2 3.95 -19.17 39.83
N ALA A 3 5.07 -19.46 39.15
CA ALA A 3 5.22 -19.31 37.70
C ALA A 3 4.13 -20.05 36.88
N LEU A 4 3.81 -21.29 37.28
CA LEU A 4 2.81 -22.14 36.63
C LEU A 4 1.37 -21.61 36.84
N GLY A 5 1.09 -21.06 38.02
CA GLY A 5 -0.21 -20.46 38.36
C GLY A 5 -0.46 -19.13 37.64
N VAL A 6 0.60 -18.39 37.34
CA VAL A 6 0.53 -17.14 36.58
C VAL A 6 0.42 -17.41 35.07
N ASN A 7 1.13 -18.41 34.54
CA ASN A 7 1.00 -18.83 33.13
C ASN A 7 -0.44 -19.21 32.76
N LYS A 8 -1.16 -19.92 33.65
CA LYS A 8 -2.58 -20.26 33.46
C LYS A 8 -3.50 -19.04 33.38
N ARG A 9 -3.12 -17.91 34.00
CA ARG A 9 -3.93 -16.67 34.00
C ARG A 9 -3.60 -15.73 32.84
N MET A 10 -2.58 -16.02 32.03
CA MET A 10 -2.23 -15.19 30.87
C MET A 10 -3.29 -15.21 29.76
N GLY A 11 -4.07 -16.30 29.65
CA GLY A 11 -5.17 -16.40 28.69
C GLY A 11 -6.36 -15.45 28.98
N TYR A 12 -6.40 -14.82 30.16
CA TYR A 12 -7.45 -13.85 30.51
C TYR A 12 -7.16 -12.43 30.01
N ILE A 13 -5.96 -12.14 29.51
CA ILE A 13 -5.61 -10.83 28.97
C ILE A 13 -5.89 -10.87 27.46
N PRO A 14 -6.97 -10.24 26.95
CA PRO A 14 -7.28 -10.22 25.52
C PRO A 14 -6.38 -9.20 24.79
N LEU A 15 -5.07 -9.46 24.80
CA LEU A 15 -4.06 -8.55 24.24
C LEU A 15 -4.29 -8.33 22.74
N GLU A 16 -4.63 -9.39 22.03
CA GLU A 16 -4.93 -9.38 20.59
C GLU A 16 -6.09 -8.42 20.27
N PHE A 17 -7.13 -8.43 21.09
CA PHE A 17 -8.28 -7.55 20.93
C PHE A 17 -7.87 -6.09 21.16
N ILE A 18 -7.26 -5.80 22.32
CA ILE A 18 -6.86 -4.42 22.70
C ILE A 18 -5.90 -3.84 21.65
N LEU A 19 -4.92 -4.62 21.22
CA LEU A 19 -3.96 -4.21 20.20
C LEU A 19 -4.64 -4.04 18.84
N GLY A 20 -5.55 -4.96 18.45
CA GLY A 20 -6.30 -4.89 17.21
C GLY A 20 -7.12 -3.60 17.08
N PHE A 21 -7.87 -3.22 18.12
CA PHE A 21 -8.62 -1.96 18.13
C PHE A 21 -7.70 -0.73 18.06
N PHE A 22 -6.61 -0.74 18.82
CA PHE A 22 -5.66 0.38 18.82
C PHE A 22 -4.98 0.56 17.47
N VAL A 23 -4.44 -0.52 16.89
CA VAL A 23 -3.79 -0.50 15.58
C VAL A 23 -4.78 -0.07 14.50
N ASN A 24 -6.01 -0.58 14.52
CA ASN A 24 -7.03 -0.17 13.55
C ASN A 24 -7.35 1.33 13.65
N ALA A 25 -7.46 1.89 14.86
CA ALA A 25 -7.67 3.32 15.06
C ALA A 25 -6.51 4.17 14.51
N VAL A 26 -5.27 3.74 14.75
CA VAL A 26 -4.05 4.39 14.23
C VAL A 26 -3.99 4.32 12.70
N VAL A 27 -4.21 3.14 12.12
CA VAL A 27 -4.19 2.92 10.66
C VAL A 27 -5.28 3.73 9.97
N LYS A 28 -6.48 3.78 10.53
CA LYS A 28 -7.57 4.60 9.99
C LYS A 28 -7.17 6.07 9.95
N ARG A 29 -6.64 6.60 11.06
CA ARG A 29 -6.20 7.99 11.14
C ARG A 29 -5.06 8.30 10.17
N TRP A 30 -4.08 7.40 10.05
CA TRP A 30 -2.98 7.54 9.09
C TRP A 30 -3.50 7.55 7.65
N THR A 31 -4.41 6.63 7.33
CA THR A 31 -5.06 6.54 6.02
C THR A 31 -5.82 7.83 5.70
N ASP A 32 -6.62 8.32 6.63
CA ASP A 32 -7.38 9.56 6.45
C ASP A 32 -6.45 10.77 6.26
N ALA A 33 -5.35 10.85 7.02
CA ALA A 33 -4.35 11.91 6.84
C ALA A 33 -3.65 11.81 5.47
N PHE A 34 -3.33 10.61 5.00
CA PHE A 34 -2.70 10.39 3.69
C PHE A 34 -3.60 10.83 2.53
N HIS A 35 -4.90 10.48 2.56
CA HIS A 35 -5.85 10.90 1.53
C HIS A 35 -6.08 12.41 1.51
N ASN A 36 -5.90 13.08 2.65
CA ASN A 36 -6.12 14.52 2.80
C ASN A 36 -4.85 15.38 2.66
N MET A 37 -3.73 14.82 2.18
CA MET A 37 -2.49 15.58 1.94
C MET A 37 -2.66 16.83 1.06
N GLY A 38 -3.77 16.92 0.31
CA GLY A 38 -4.13 18.09 -0.48
C GLY A 38 -3.32 18.17 -1.76
N TYR A 39 -3.51 17.22 -2.67
CA TYR A 39 -2.88 17.26 -3.99
C TYR A 39 -3.41 18.45 -4.80
N LEU A 40 -2.51 19.18 -5.47
CA LEU A 40 -2.85 20.42 -6.20
C LEU A 40 -3.17 20.22 -7.68
N GLU A 41 -3.10 18.99 -8.18
CA GLU A 41 -3.22 18.67 -9.60
C GLU A 41 -4.59 19.08 -10.17
N ASP A 42 -5.68 18.71 -9.50
CA ASP A 42 -7.05 19.08 -9.89
C ASP A 42 -7.22 20.60 -9.97
N GLN A 43 -6.67 21.32 -8.99
CA GLN A 43 -6.74 22.78 -8.91
C GLN A 43 -5.97 23.43 -10.04
N ALA A 44 -4.73 22.96 -10.29
CA ALA A 44 -3.88 23.48 -11.34
C ALA A 44 -4.46 23.23 -12.73
N MET A 45 -5.01 22.03 -12.97
CA MET A 45 -5.68 21.67 -14.21
C MET A 45 -6.89 22.58 -14.46
N LEU A 46 -7.72 22.82 -13.45
CA LEU A 46 -8.89 23.69 -13.59
C LEU A 46 -8.50 25.16 -13.81
N VAL A 47 -7.52 25.69 -13.07
CA VAL A 47 -6.97 27.04 -13.28
C VAL A 47 -6.46 27.22 -14.72
N GLY A 48 -5.76 26.21 -15.25
CA GLY A 48 -5.26 26.19 -16.62
C GLY A 48 -6.36 26.31 -17.67
N ASN A 49 -7.49 25.65 -17.45
CA ASN A 49 -8.60 25.58 -18.40
C ASN A 49 -9.60 26.75 -18.28
N VAL A 50 -9.80 27.29 -17.07
CA VAL A 50 -10.80 28.32 -16.78
C VAL A 50 -10.31 29.72 -17.11
N ILE A 51 -9.04 30.03 -16.83
CA ILE A 51 -8.46 31.36 -17.11
C ILE A 51 -7.86 31.33 -18.50
N ARG A 52 -8.59 31.90 -19.47
CA ARG A 52 -8.19 31.96 -20.88
C ARG A 52 -7.32 33.20 -21.15
N GLY A 53 -6.52 33.11 -22.20
CA GLY A 53 -5.61 34.19 -22.64
C GLY A 53 -4.16 33.75 -22.61
N ASP A 54 -3.43 34.08 -23.68
CA ASP A 54 -1.99 33.87 -23.84
C ASP A 54 -1.18 35.12 -23.51
N ASP A 55 -1.84 36.15 -23.00
CA ASP A 55 -1.19 37.35 -22.51
C ASP A 55 -0.43 37.08 -21.19
N ASP A 56 0.63 37.86 -20.97
CA ASP A 56 1.48 37.76 -19.78
C ASP A 56 0.69 37.92 -18.48
N GLU A 57 -0.36 38.75 -18.49
CA GLU A 57 -1.22 38.96 -17.32
C GLU A 57 -2.02 37.69 -16.98
N SER A 58 -2.66 37.03 -17.96
CA SER A 58 -3.36 35.75 -17.76
C SER A 58 -2.41 34.65 -17.29
N ARG A 59 -1.21 34.58 -17.88
CA ARG A 59 -0.17 33.64 -17.45
C ARG A 59 0.27 33.92 -16.00
N MET A 60 0.45 35.19 -15.64
CA MET A 60 0.78 35.61 -14.28
C MET A 60 -0.31 35.24 -13.28
N MET A 61 -1.60 35.43 -13.64
CA MET A 61 -2.73 35.04 -12.80
C MET A 61 -2.75 33.54 -12.54
N ARG A 62 -2.66 32.72 -13.60
CA ARG A 62 -2.63 31.25 -13.46
C ARG A 62 -1.51 30.78 -12.53
N ARG A 63 -0.28 31.25 -12.77
CA ARG A 63 0.89 30.89 -11.95
C ARG A 63 0.76 31.37 -10.51
N THR A 64 0.20 32.55 -10.28
CA THR A 64 0.05 33.13 -8.94
C THR A 64 -1.01 32.41 -8.12
N ILE A 65 -2.14 32.02 -8.72
CA ILE A 65 -3.18 31.22 -8.04
C ILE A 65 -2.59 29.90 -7.56
N VAL A 66 -1.95 29.14 -8.47
CA VAL A 66 -1.34 27.84 -8.10
C VAL A 66 -0.25 28.03 -7.05
N ARG A 67 0.60 29.05 -7.18
CA ARG A 67 1.64 29.35 -6.20
C ARG A 67 1.08 29.69 -4.82
N TYR A 68 -0.04 30.40 -4.72
CA TYR A 68 -0.70 30.66 -3.45
C TYR A 68 -1.24 29.39 -2.79
N LEU A 69 -1.80 28.47 -3.58
CA LEU A 69 -2.22 27.16 -3.08
C LEU A 69 -1.01 26.35 -2.58
N CYS A 70 0.09 26.31 -3.34
CA CYS A 70 1.34 25.67 -2.92
C CYS A 70 1.88 26.30 -1.63
N LEU A 71 1.86 27.62 -1.55
CA LEU A 71 2.32 28.36 -0.37
C LEU A 71 1.48 27.97 0.85
N SER A 72 0.16 27.89 0.73
CA SER A 72 -0.70 27.41 1.81
C SER A 72 -0.36 25.99 2.25
N GLN A 73 -0.13 25.07 1.31
CA GLN A 73 0.25 23.69 1.63
C GLN A 73 1.57 23.65 2.40
N VAL A 74 2.57 24.41 1.95
CA VAL A 74 3.89 24.47 2.61
C VAL A 74 3.76 25.05 4.02
N LEU A 75 2.92 26.07 4.23
CA LEU A 75 2.67 26.63 5.56
C LEU A 75 2.02 25.61 6.50
N VAL A 76 1.01 24.86 6.02
CA VAL A 76 0.40 23.77 6.79
C VAL A 76 1.42 22.68 7.13
N PHE A 77 2.21 22.25 6.15
CA PHE A 77 3.21 21.22 6.36
C PHE A 77 4.34 21.65 7.29
N ARG A 78 4.72 22.94 7.28
CA ARG A 78 5.67 23.52 8.24
C ARG A 78 5.14 23.47 9.67
N ASP A 79 3.83 23.63 9.83
CA ASP A 79 3.17 23.62 11.13
C ASP A 79 3.07 22.19 11.68
N ILE A 80 2.69 21.19 10.87
CA ILE A 80 2.49 19.80 11.32
C ILE A 80 3.76 18.93 11.26
N SER A 81 4.68 19.17 10.32
CA SER A 81 5.83 18.29 10.06
C SER A 81 7.15 18.93 10.48
N ILE A 82 7.85 18.25 11.40
CA ILE A 82 9.16 18.66 11.89
C ILE A 82 10.19 18.73 10.74
N LEU A 83 10.10 17.84 9.75
CA LEU A 83 11.03 17.82 8.61
C LEU A 83 10.87 19.05 7.72
N VAL A 84 9.62 19.45 7.45
CA VAL A 84 9.31 20.64 6.65
C VAL A 84 9.67 21.90 7.43
N ARG A 85 9.45 21.91 8.76
CA ARG A 85 9.90 23.00 9.63
C ARG A 85 11.41 23.17 9.65
N LYS A 86 12.18 22.07 9.67
CA LYS A 86 13.64 22.11 9.56
C LYS A 86 14.11 22.65 8.21
N ARG A 87 13.41 22.29 7.11
CA ARG A 87 13.72 22.78 5.77
C ARG A 87 13.38 24.27 5.60
N PHE A 88 12.29 24.72 6.19
CA PHE A 88 11.81 26.09 6.10
C PHE A 88 11.61 26.70 7.50
N PRO A 89 12.67 27.04 8.24
CA PRO A 89 12.57 27.52 9.61
C PRO A 89 11.93 28.92 9.70
N SER A 90 12.16 29.77 8.70
CA SER A 90 11.67 31.15 8.65
C SER A 90 10.95 31.45 7.34
N TYR A 91 10.13 32.51 7.31
CA TYR A 91 9.51 32.98 6.07
C TYR A 91 10.53 33.43 5.03
N GLU A 92 11.70 33.89 5.45
CA GLU A 92 12.80 34.21 4.53
C GLU A 92 13.30 32.99 3.77
N SER A 93 13.33 31.83 4.43
CA SER A 93 13.71 30.57 3.78
C SER A 93 12.71 30.18 2.69
N ILE A 94 11.42 30.50 2.90
CA ILE A 94 10.34 30.27 1.93
C ILE A 94 10.46 31.24 0.75
N VAL A 95 10.81 32.51 1.00
CA VAL A 95 11.06 33.49 -0.06
C VAL A 95 12.28 33.10 -0.91
N LYS A 96 13.39 32.73 -0.25
CA LYS A 96 14.60 32.24 -0.94
C LYS A 96 14.33 31.01 -1.79
N ALA A 97 13.41 30.14 -1.37
CA ALA A 97 12.97 28.99 -2.14
C ALA A 97 12.07 29.33 -3.34
N GLY A 98 11.69 30.60 -3.52
CA GLY A 98 10.84 31.06 -4.63
C GLY A 98 9.35 30.73 -4.47
N LEU A 99 8.92 30.28 -3.30
CA LEU A 99 7.51 29.94 -3.03
C LEU A 99 6.67 31.17 -2.69
N MET A 100 7.29 32.22 -2.17
CA MET A 100 6.67 33.48 -1.76
C MET A 100 7.53 34.65 -2.25
N LEU A 101 6.90 35.76 -2.64
CA LEU A 101 7.61 37.00 -2.96
C LEU A 101 7.85 37.84 -1.69
N GLU A 102 8.85 38.72 -1.71
CA GLU A 102 9.13 39.59 -0.56
C GLU A 102 7.96 40.55 -0.27
N SER A 103 7.28 41.05 -1.31
CA SER A 103 6.07 41.88 -1.15
C SER A 103 4.93 41.14 -0.46
N GLU A 104 4.79 39.84 -0.74
CA GLU A 104 3.78 38.98 -0.12
C GLU A 104 4.14 38.65 1.32
N LYS A 105 5.42 38.46 1.63
CA LYS A 105 5.93 38.32 3.00
C LYS A 105 5.61 39.57 3.81
N CYS A 106 5.89 40.76 3.29
CA CYS A 106 5.54 42.03 3.95
C CYS A 106 4.03 42.13 4.20
N LYS A 107 3.20 41.77 3.21
CA LYS A 107 1.75 41.74 3.36
C LYS A 107 1.30 40.73 4.42
N LEU A 108 1.89 39.54 4.44
CA LEU A 108 1.58 38.50 5.43
C LEU A 108 1.92 38.94 6.85
N ARG A 109 3.04 39.67 7.03
CA ARG A 109 3.46 40.24 8.31
C ARG A 109 2.61 41.44 8.75
N SER A 110 1.95 42.13 7.82
CA SER A 110 1.10 43.28 8.17
C SER A 110 -0.19 42.90 8.91
N TYR A 111 -0.55 41.61 8.95
CA TYR A 111 -1.74 41.14 9.68
C TYR A 111 -1.52 41.17 11.19
N LYS A 112 -2.21 42.11 11.86
CA LYS A 112 -2.07 42.49 13.29
C LYS A 112 -2.21 41.35 14.32
N HIS A 113 -2.74 40.20 13.94
CA HIS A 113 -2.98 39.08 14.85
C HIS A 113 -1.77 38.15 15.06
N PHE A 114 -0.63 38.42 14.40
CA PHE A 114 0.53 37.54 14.47
C PHE A 114 1.82 38.34 14.67
N GLU A 115 2.35 38.34 15.90
CA GLU A 115 3.54 39.10 16.27
C GLU A 115 4.84 38.36 15.89
N ASN A 116 4.86 37.03 15.98
CA ASN A 116 6.05 36.21 15.76
C ASN A 116 5.93 35.30 14.54
N ASP A 117 7.01 35.12 13.79
CA ASP A 117 7.07 34.21 12.64
C ASP A 117 6.80 32.74 12.98
N ALA A 118 6.82 32.41 14.28
CA ALA A 118 6.49 31.10 14.86
C ALA A 118 4.99 30.90 15.13
N ASP A 119 4.18 31.96 15.01
CA ASP A 119 2.74 31.86 15.28
C ASP A 119 2.03 31.06 14.19
N TYR A 120 1.34 30.00 14.63
CA TYR A 120 0.60 29.07 13.79
C TYR A 120 -0.61 29.71 13.12
N GLY A 121 -1.06 29.11 12.02
CA GLY A 121 -2.37 29.46 11.45
C GLY A 121 -2.38 30.67 10.51
N ARG A 122 -1.25 31.01 9.88
CA ARG A 122 -1.21 31.99 8.77
C ARG A 122 -1.49 31.39 7.38
N ASN A 123 -1.73 30.08 7.31
CA ASN A 123 -2.05 29.31 6.11
C ASN A 123 -3.33 29.77 5.38
N TRP A 124 -4.29 30.37 6.08
CA TRP A 124 -5.53 30.86 5.46
C TRP A 124 -5.30 32.02 4.48
N ALA A 125 -4.24 32.82 4.69
CA ALA A 125 -4.03 34.06 3.93
C ALA A 125 -3.74 33.81 2.44
N PRO A 126 -2.81 32.90 2.05
CA PRO A 126 -2.62 32.55 0.65
C PRO A 126 -3.87 31.97 -0.01
N ILE A 127 -4.66 31.14 0.69
CA ILE A 127 -5.93 30.62 0.17
C ILE A 127 -6.91 31.77 -0.11
N ASN A 128 -7.03 32.72 0.81
CA ASN A 128 -7.87 33.90 0.62
C ASN A 128 -7.39 34.79 -0.53
N TRP A 129 -6.08 34.93 -0.72
CA TRP A 129 -5.52 35.65 -1.86
C TRP A 129 -5.80 34.93 -3.19
N ALA A 130 -5.80 33.60 -3.20
CA ALA A 130 -6.20 32.81 -4.37
C ALA A 130 -7.67 33.05 -4.72
N PHE A 131 -8.59 33.01 -3.75
CA PHE A 131 -10.00 33.36 -3.96
C PHE A 131 -10.17 34.77 -4.51
N ALA A 132 -9.52 35.77 -3.91
CA ALA A 132 -9.58 37.15 -4.37
C ALA A 132 -9.07 37.29 -5.81
N LEU A 133 -8.04 36.54 -6.19
CA LEU A 133 -7.47 36.56 -7.54
C LEU A 133 -8.40 35.91 -8.57
N VAL A 134 -9.13 34.84 -8.21
CA VAL A 134 -10.17 34.23 -9.05
C VAL A 134 -11.30 35.23 -9.34
N ILE A 135 -11.82 35.89 -8.30
CA ILE A 135 -12.87 36.90 -8.45
C ILE A 135 -12.38 38.08 -9.31
N LYS A 136 -11.15 38.53 -9.08
CA LYS A 136 -10.54 39.60 -9.89
C LYS A 136 -10.35 39.19 -11.35
N SER A 137 -9.98 37.94 -11.61
CA SER A 137 -9.85 37.40 -12.97
C SER A 137 -11.21 37.36 -13.69
N ARG A 138 -12.28 37.07 -12.96
CA ARG A 138 -13.65 37.14 -13.48
C ARG A 138 -14.09 38.58 -13.79
N GLN A 139 -13.83 39.53 -12.89
CA GLN A 139 -14.12 40.96 -13.10
C GLN A 139 -13.38 41.54 -14.30
N ARG A 140 -12.15 41.06 -14.56
CA ARG A 140 -11.34 41.43 -15.74
C ARG A 140 -11.77 40.73 -17.04
N GLY A 141 -12.82 39.91 -17.00
CA GLY A 141 -13.31 39.18 -18.18
C GLY A 141 -12.41 38.04 -18.66
N LYS A 142 -11.38 37.64 -17.89
CA LYS A 142 -10.49 36.52 -18.24
C LYS A 142 -11.17 35.15 -18.07
N ILE A 143 -12.17 35.10 -17.19
CA ILE A 143 -13.04 33.94 -16.99
C ILE A 143 -14.36 34.20 -17.72
N VAL A 144 -14.73 33.27 -18.61
CA VAL A 144 -15.85 33.43 -19.56
C VAL A 144 -17.21 33.51 -18.88
N ALA A 145 -17.45 32.68 -17.85
CA ALA A 145 -18.75 32.63 -17.17
C ALA A 145 -18.60 32.47 -15.65
N ASP A 146 -19.59 32.97 -14.91
CA ASP A 146 -19.63 32.91 -13.45
C ASP A 146 -19.64 31.48 -12.91
N ILE A 147 -20.26 30.54 -13.65
CA ILE A 147 -20.27 29.12 -13.31
C ILE A 147 -18.85 28.56 -13.20
N TRP A 148 -17.95 28.95 -14.12
CA TRP A 148 -16.56 28.49 -14.11
C TRP A 148 -15.77 29.10 -12.96
N ALA A 149 -16.03 30.36 -12.62
CA ALA A 149 -15.44 31.00 -11.43
C ALA A 149 -15.93 30.33 -10.15
N GLY A 150 -17.22 30.00 -10.05
CA GLY A 150 -17.81 29.25 -8.94
C GLY A 150 -17.20 27.86 -8.78
N LYS A 151 -17.11 27.09 -9.87
CA LYS A 151 -16.45 25.77 -9.89
C LYS A 151 -15.00 25.84 -9.40
N LEU A 152 -14.24 26.84 -9.85
CA LEU A 152 -12.86 27.02 -9.41
C LEU A 152 -12.77 27.36 -7.92
N CYS A 153 -13.68 28.20 -7.42
CA CYS A 153 -13.78 28.49 -5.99
C CYS A 153 -14.13 27.24 -5.16
N ASP A 154 -15.03 26.38 -5.65
CA ASP A 154 -15.40 25.15 -4.95
C ASP A 154 -14.24 24.15 -4.87
N GLU A 155 -13.48 24.03 -5.95
CA GLU A 155 -12.28 23.20 -5.98
C GLU A 155 -11.20 23.73 -5.02
N ILE A 156 -10.97 25.05 -4.96
CA ILE A 156 -10.06 25.65 -3.97
C ILE A 156 -10.56 25.39 -2.54
N ARG A 157 -11.89 25.43 -2.32
CA ARG A 157 -12.50 25.10 -1.02
C ARG A 157 -12.29 23.64 -0.64
N LYS A 158 -12.44 22.70 -1.59
CA LYS A 158 -12.16 21.27 -1.38
C LYS A 158 -10.71 21.07 -0.94
N PHE A 159 -9.75 21.69 -1.64
CA PHE A 159 -8.34 21.67 -1.26
C PHE A 159 -8.10 22.23 0.15
N LYS A 160 -8.71 23.38 0.49
CA LYS A 160 -8.65 23.96 1.84
C LYS A 160 -9.17 22.99 2.90
N ASN A 161 -10.28 22.31 2.62
CA ASN A 161 -10.88 21.37 3.57
C ASN A 161 -9.98 20.16 3.82
N CYS A 162 -9.32 19.62 2.79
CA CYS A 162 -8.31 18.57 2.97
C CYS A 162 -7.18 19.02 3.90
N LEU A 163 -6.61 20.21 3.66
CA LEU A 163 -5.58 20.77 4.55
C LEU A 163 -6.09 21.01 5.98
N GLN A 164 -7.34 21.43 6.14
CA GLN A 164 -7.95 21.64 7.45
C GLN A 164 -8.10 20.33 8.24
N ILE A 165 -8.43 19.22 7.56
CA ILE A 165 -8.50 17.90 8.20
C ILE A 165 -7.13 17.52 8.79
N LEU A 166 -6.04 17.78 8.07
CA LEU A 166 -4.69 17.56 8.59
C LEU A 166 -4.40 18.42 9.83
N CYS A 167 -4.75 19.69 9.80
CA CYS A 167 -4.61 20.56 10.98
C CYS A 167 -5.44 20.06 12.17
N ASN A 168 -6.65 19.55 11.92
CA ASN A 168 -7.50 18.99 12.98
C ASN A 168 -6.88 17.71 13.58
N TYR A 169 -6.21 16.89 12.76
CA TYR A 169 -5.48 15.73 13.25
C TYR A 169 -4.18 16.08 13.97
N ASP A 170 -3.55 17.21 13.68
CA ASP A 170 -2.44 17.69 14.50
C ASP A 170 -2.94 18.25 15.84
N TRP A 171 -4.03 19.03 15.80
CA TRP A 171 -4.61 19.67 16.98
C TRP A 171 -5.19 18.68 18.00
N VAL A 172 -5.89 17.64 17.53
CA VAL A 172 -6.57 16.67 18.40
C VAL A 172 -5.94 15.29 18.25
N PRO A 173 -4.84 14.97 18.94
CA PRO A 173 -4.22 13.65 18.91
C PRO A 173 -5.14 12.58 19.52
N ILE A 174 -4.79 11.31 19.32
CA ILE A 174 -5.47 10.19 19.99
C ILE A 174 -5.39 10.43 21.51
N PRO A 175 -6.49 10.23 22.28
CA PRO A 175 -6.48 10.46 23.71
C PRO A 175 -5.32 9.73 24.39
N LEU A 176 -4.54 10.47 25.19
CA LEU A 176 -3.30 9.98 25.76
C LEU A 176 -3.46 8.68 26.57
N ALA A 177 -4.63 8.49 27.19
CA ALA A 177 -4.97 7.28 27.93
C ALA A 177 -4.98 6.00 27.07
N TYR A 178 -5.29 6.08 25.77
CA TYR A 178 -5.38 4.92 24.88
C TYR A 178 -4.01 4.28 24.64
N PRO A 179 -2.98 5.00 24.12
CA PRO A 179 -1.63 4.46 24.01
C PRO A 179 -1.07 3.99 25.36
N GLN A 180 -1.31 4.75 26.44
CA GLN A 180 -0.83 4.39 27.78
C GLN A 180 -1.39 3.05 28.25
N PHE A 181 -2.70 2.83 28.08
CA PHE A 181 -3.36 1.58 28.44
C PHE A 181 -2.81 0.39 27.63
N VAL A 182 -2.63 0.57 26.32
CA VAL A 182 -2.10 -0.47 25.43
C VAL A 182 -0.66 -0.82 25.81
N ILE A 183 0.20 0.17 26.02
CA ILE A 183 1.60 -0.05 26.43
C ILE A 183 1.66 -0.78 27.78
N LEU A 184 0.85 -0.35 28.75
CA LEU A 184 0.78 -1.00 30.06
C LEU A 184 0.34 -2.46 29.95
N ALA A 185 -0.69 -2.75 29.15
CA ALA A 185 -1.18 -4.12 28.93
C ALA A 185 -0.09 -5.01 28.29
N VAL A 186 0.62 -4.49 27.28
CA VAL A 186 1.73 -5.18 26.61
C VAL A 186 2.89 -5.43 27.58
N TYR A 187 3.30 -4.42 28.35
CA TYR A 187 4.40 -4.55 29.31
C TYR A 187 4.07 -5.49 30.46
N ALA A 188 2.84 -5.44 30.99
CA ALA A 188 2.38 -6.38 32.00
C ALA A 188 2.41 -7.82 31.47
N TYR A 189 1.94 -8.04 30.24
CA TYR A 189 1.97 -9.35 29.59
C TYR A 189 3.42 -9.89 29.45
N PHE A 190 4.35 -9.07 28.96
CA PHE A 190 5.75 -9.49 28.80
C PHE A 190 6.48 -9.65 30.15
N ALA A 191 6.21 -8.81 31.14
CA ALA A 191 6.76 -8.96 32.49
C ALA A 191 6.32 -10.29 33.11
N ILE A 192 5.05 -10.66 32.93
CA ILE A 192 4.52 -11.94 33.37
C ILE A 192 5.15 -13.09 32.58
N CYS A 193 5.31 -12.97 31.26
CA CYS A 193 5.99 -13.98 30.44
C CYS A 193 7.42 -14.24 30.94
N LEU A 194 8.16 -13.17 31.28
CA LEU A 194 9.54 -13.26 31.74
C LEU A 194 9.65 -14.07 33.04
N LEU A 195 8.71 -13.89 33.97
CA LEU A 195 8.68 -14.62 35.24
C LEU A 195 8.10 -16.04 35.11
N SER A 196 7.14 -16.25 34.20
CA SER A 196 6.42 -17.52 34.07
C SER A 196 7.08 -18.53 33.13
N ARG A 197 7.91 -18.07 32.18
CA ARG A 197 8.59 -18.90 31.17
C ARG A 197 10.10 -19.01 31.37
N GLN A 198 10.60 -18.71 32.56
CA GLN A 198 11.99 -18.99 32.91
C GLN A 198 12.21 -20.52 32.82
N PHE A 199 13.08 -20.96 31.91
CA PHE A 199 13.31 -22.36 31.59
C PHE A 199 13.51 -23.21 32.87
N ALA A 200 12.57 -24.12 33.14
CA ALA A 200 12.87 -25.28 33.98
C ALA A 200 13.75 -26.22 33.15
N ILE A 201 15.06 -26.03 33.20
CA ILE A 201 16.06 -26.90 32.58
C ILE A 201 16.02 -28.23 33.33
N LEU A 202 15.24 -29.22 32.87
CA LEU A 202 15.29 -30.58 33.44
C LEU A 202 15.19 -31.73 32.43
N ASP A 203 14.82 -31.50 31.16
CA ASP A 203 14.60 -32.63 30.21
C ASP A 203 15.69 -32.83 29.15
N GLY A 204 16.81 -32.11 29.22
CA GLY A 204 17.92 -32.26 28.25
C GLY A 204 18.93 -33.38 28.57
N LYS A 205 18.85 -34.01 29.76
CA LYS A 205 19.84 -35.01 30.17
C LYS A 205 19.62 -36.40 29.55
N ASN A 206 18.38 -36.77 29.27
CA ASN A 206 18.07 -38.14 28.83
C ASN A 206 18.35 -38.34 27.33
N THR A 207 18.12 -37.33 26.50
CA THR A 207 18.29 -37.45 25.04
C THR A 207 19.76 -37.62 24.66
N CYS A 208 20.66 -36.87 25.31
CA CYS A 208 22.09 -36.99 25.04
C CYS A 208 22.68 -38.32 25.51
N MET A 209 22.20 -38.90 26.61
CA MET A 209 22.66 -40.21 27.08
C MET A 209 22.11 -41.35 26.21
N CYS A 210 20.84 -41.32 25.80
CA CYS A 210 20.30 -42.36 24.90
C CYS A 210 20.99 -42.42 23.52
N MET A 211 21.52 -41.30 23.01
CA MET A 211 22.28 -41.29 21.76
C MET A 211 23.64 -41.99 21.86
N VAL A 212 24.24 -41.99 23.04
CA VAL A 212 25.60 -42.53 23.26
C VAL A 212 25.55 -43.94 23.85
N ASP A 213 24.53 -44.26 24.64
CA ASP A 213 24.38 -45.56 25.30
C ASP A 213 23.45 -46.50 24.51
N ASP A 214 22.19 -46.11 24.29
CA ASP A 214 21.17 -47.02 23.72
C ASP A 214 21.21 -47.12 22.19
N ALA A 215 21.66 -46.06 21.50
CA ALA A 215 21.66 -45.98 20.03
C ALA A 215 23.06 -46.13 19.39
N TYR A 216 24.08 -46.52 20.15
CA TYR A 216 25.44 -46.67 19.63
C TYR A 216 25.59 -47.96 18.81
N ASP A 217 25.90 -47.80 17.52
CA ASP A 217 26.12 -48.87 16.53
C ASP A 217 24.93 -49.82 16.33
N ASP A 218 23.74 -49.44 16.82
CA ASP A 218 22.47 -50.14 16.60
C ASP A 218 21.83 -49.68 15.27
N LEU A 219 22.44 -50.11 14.16
CA LEU A 219 21.92 -49.83 12.82
C LEU A 219 20.88 -50.91 12.43
N PRO A 220 19.71 -50.50 11.88
CA PRO A 220 18.77 -51.46 11.33
C PRO A 220 19.38 -52.16 10.10
N GLU A 221 19.02 -53.43 9.89
CA GLU A 221 19.51 -54.21 8.75
C GLU A 221 19.27 -53.49 7.42
N LEU A 222 20.35 -53.26 6.67
CA LEU A 222 20.30 -52.64 5.34
C LEU A 222 19.60 -53.57 4.35
N LYS A 223 18.39 -53.18 3.94
CA LYS A 223 17.60 -53.87 2.91
C LYS A 223 17.30 -52.90 1.78
N ARG A 224 17.23 -53.43 0.56
CA ARG A 224 16.75 -52.65 -0.60
C ARG A 224 15.35 -52.18 -0.29
N ASP A 225 15.12 -50.88 -0.44
CA ASP A 225 13.80 -50.32 -0.18
C ASP A 225 12.78 -50.81 -1.22
N GLN A 226 11.51 -50.65 -0.89
CA GLN A 226 10.39 -51.13 -1.71
C GLN A 226 10.29 -50.48 -3.10
N PHE A 227 11.04 -49.40 -3.37
CA PHE A 227 11.07 -48.71 -4.65
C PHE A 227 12.36 -48.94 -5.44
N TRP A 228 13.28 -49.78 -4.93
CA TRP A 228 14.62 -49.98 -5.47
C TRP A 228 14.65 -50.40 -6.95
N CYS A 229 13.62 -51.10 -7.45
CA CYS A 229 13.52 -51.55 -8.84
C CYS A 229 12.38 -50.86 -9.65
N CYS A 230 11.69 -49.86 -9.09
CA CYS A 230 10.55 -49.22 -9.75
C CYS A 230 10.99 -47.96 -10.51
N GLU A 231 10.72 -47.90 -11.81
CA GLU A 231 11.05 -46.73 -12.65
C GLU A 231 10.15 -45.52 -12.36
N LYS A 232 8.98 -45.75 -11.76
CA LYS A 232 8.03 -44.72 -11.34
C LYS A 232 7.50 -45.02 -9.94
N ILE A 233 7.71 -44.10 -9.01
CA ILE A 233 7.30 -44.22 -7.61
C ILE A 233 5.88 -43.71 -7.47
N GLU A 234 4.95 -44.59 -7.11
CA GLU A 234 3.59 -44.21 -6.72
C GLU A 234 3.46 -44.28 -5.20
N PRO A 235 3.40 -43.14 -4.50
CA PRO A 235 3.26 -43.13 -3.05
C PRO A 235 1.86 -43.62 -2.65
N LEU A 236 1.81 -44.48 -1.63
CA LEU A 236 0.57 -44.94 -1.04
C LEU A 236 0.01 -43.86 -0.11
N TYR A 237 -1.27 -43.53 -0.28
CA TYR A 237 -1.99 -42.63 0.60
C TYR A 237 -2.95 -43.40 1.50
N ALA A 238 -3.16 -42.92 2.72
CA ALA A 238 -4.25 -43.41 3.57
C ALA A 238 -5.60 -43.21 2.85
N LYS A 239 -6.59 -44.08 3.10
CA LYS A 239 -7.89 -44.05 2.40
C LYS A 239 -8.55 -42.67 2.43
N ASP A 240 -8.52 -42.01 3.58
CA ASP A 240 -9.11 -40.67 3.77
C ASP A 240 -8.34 -39.58 3.01
N ALA A 241 -7.06 -39.80 2.71
CA ALA A 241 -6.22 -38.90 1.93
C ALA A 241 -6.25 -39.20 0.42
N ALA A 242 -6.69 -40.41 0.01
CA ALA A 242 -6.81 -40.80 -1.39
C ALA A 242 -7.94 -40.08 -2.12
N ASP A 243 -8.99 -39.65 -1.39
CA ASP A 243 -10.11 -38.87 -1.92
C ASP A 243 -9.74 -37.40 -2.17
N ILE A 244 -8.57 -36.94 -1.70
CA ILE A 244 -8.08 -35.59 -1.95
C ILE A 244 -7.70 -35.48 -3.43
N LYS A 245 -8.54 -34.76 -4.20
CA LYS A 245 -8.34 -34.59 -5.64
C LYS A 245 -7.01 -33.88 -5.95
N ILE A 246 -6.06 -34.66 -6.46
CA ILE A 246 -4.77 -34.14 -6.94
C ILE A 246 -5.00 -33.47 -8.30
N ASN A 247 -4.88 -32.13 -8.34
CA ASN A 247 -4.93 -31.36 -9.58
C ASN A 247 -3.50 -30.96 -9.97
N PRO A 248 -2.78 -31.76 -10.77
CA PRO A 248 -1.47 -31.36 -11.25
C PRO A 248 -1.60 -30.06 -12.04
N LEU A 249 -0.67 -29.14 -11.83
CA LEU A 249 -0.65 -27.83 -12.51
C LEU A 249 -0.39 -28.06 -14.01
N ILE A 250 -1.47 -28.07 -14.78
CA ILE A 250 -1.44 -28.12 -16.24
C ILE A 250 -1.80 -26.71 -16.72
N GLY A 251 -0.93 -26.10 -17.53
CA GLY A 251 -1.05 -24.71 -17.97
C GLY A 251 -2.40 -24.41 -18.66
N SER A 252 -2.88 -23.18 -18.49
CA SER A 252 -4.22 -22.72 -18.94
C SER A 252 -4.48 -22.87 -20.44
N ALA A 253 -3.44 -23.01 -21.26
CA ALA A 253 -3.53 -23.18 -22.71
C ALA A 253 -3.61 -24.64 -23.19
N VAL A 254 -3.52 -25.64 -22.30
CA VAL A 254 -3.42 -27.06 -22.71
C VAL A 254 -4.70 -27.60 -23.36
N ARG A 255 -5.84 -26.92 -23.19
CA ARG A 255 -7.14 -27.34 -23.76
C ARG A 255 -7.63 -26.48 -24.92
N THR A 256 -6.79 -25.61 -25.50
CA THR A 256 -7.20 -24.84 -26.69
C THR A 256 -7.30 -25.79 -27.89
N SER A 257 -8.50 -26.28 -28.19
CA SER A 257 -8.78 -26.99 -29.44
C SER A 257 -8.77 -25.97 -30.58
N VAL A 258 -7.71 -25.99 -31.39
CA VAL A 258 -7.74 -25.34 -32.70
C VAL A 258 -8.78 -26.10 -33.52
N ASN A 259 -9.93 -25.48 -33.77
CA ASN A 259 -11.05 -26.06 -34.51
C ASN A 259 -10.55 -26.40 -35.95
N LYS A 260 -10.22 -27.68 -36.18
CA LYS A 260 -9.77 -28.20 -37.48
C LYS A 260 -10.95 -28.19 -38.46
N LYS A 261 -11.19 -27.06 -39.14
CA LYS A 261 -11.92 -27.06 -40.42
C LYS A 261 -10.95 -27.54 -41.49
N THR A 262 -11.23 -28.69 -42.09
CA THR A 262 -10.59 -29.15 -43.32
C THR A 262 -10.80 -28.06 -44.38
N VAL A 263 -9.74 -27.37 -44.77
CA VAL A 263 -9.80 -26.37 -45.84
C VAL A 263 -9.54 -27.11 -47.14
N VAL A 264 -10.58 -27.34 -47.93
CA VAL A 264 -10.47 -27.84 -49.29
C VAL A 264 -10.02 -26.68 -50.17
N SER A 265 -8.89 -26.84 -50.88
CA SER A 265 -8.42 -25.88 -51.87
C SER A 265 -9.37 -25.90 -53.09
N PRO A 266 -9.64 -24.77 -53.78
CA PRO A 266 -10.62 -24.70 -54.87
C PRO A 266 -10.34 -25.62 -56.07
N ASN A 267 -9.16 -26.25 -56.14
CA ASN A 267 -8.79 -27.22 -57.16
C ASN A 267 -9.02 -28.69 -56.74
N GLY A 268 -9.70 -28.94 -55.62
CA GLY A 268 -10.13 -30.29 -55.22
C GLY A 268 -9.05 -31.16 -54.56
N GLU A 269 -7.90 -30.60 -54.21
CA GLU A 269 -6.86 -31.34 -53.47
C GLU A 269 -7.10 -31.26 -51.95
N GLU A 270 -7.26 -32.43 -51.32
CA GLU A 270 -7.30 -32.59 -49.87
C GLU A 270 -5.90 -32.37 -49.26
N MET A 271 -5.79 -31.48 -48.26
CA MET A 271 -4.55 -31.27 -47.50
C MET A 271 -4.67 -31.85 -46.08
N ILE A 272 -3.75 -32.74 -45.72
CA ILE A 272 -3.73 -33.52 -44.47
C ILE A 272 -2.56 -33.07 -43.58
N SER A 273 -2.69 -33.12 -42.25
CA SER A 273 -1.61 -32.69 -41.34
C SER A 273 -0.43 -33.70 -41.32
N ARG A 274 0.80 -33.20 -41.18
CA ARG A 274 2.03 -34.01 -41.20
C ARG A 274 2.06 -35.10 -40.11
N ARG A 275 1.38 -34.89 -38.99
CA ARG A 275 1.23 -35.87 -37.90
C ARG A 275 0.29 -37.02 -38.29
N GLU A 276 -0.79 -36.73 -39.00
CA GLU A 276 -1.70 -37.76 -39.53
C GLU A 276 -1.02 -38.55 -40.67
N PHE A 277 -0.24 -37.89 -41.54
CA PHE A 277 0.51 -38.58 -42.59
C PHE A 277 1.56 -39.55 -42.02
N ALA A 278 2.27 -39.15 -40.95
CA ALA A 278 3.22 -40.01 -40.24
C ALA A 278 2.54 -41.23 -39.57
N GLN A 279 1.32 -41.05 -39.03
CA GLN A 279 0.54 -42.16 -38.46
C GLN A 279 0.02 -43.12 -39.54
N ILE A 280 -0.45 -42.62 -40.67
CA ILE A 280 -0.92 -43.45 -41.80
C ILE A 280 0.23 -44.23 -42.45
N GLN A 281 1.43 -43.64 -42.59
CA GLN A 281 2.61 -44.34 -43.06
C GLN A 281 3.07 -45.44 -42.09
N SER A 282 3.00 -45.20 -40.78
CA SER A 282 3.37 -46.22 -39.78
C SER A 282 2.41 -47.41 -39.76
N ALA A 283 1.13 -47.21 -40.11
CA ALA A 283 0.11 -48.26 -40.14
C ALA A 283 0.15 -49.13 -41.41
N SER A 284 0.55 -48.57 -42.56
CA SER A 284 0.68 -49.33 -43.82
C SER A 284 1.97 -50.15 -43.88
N ALA A 285 3.05 -49.69 -43.22
CA ALA A 285 4.30 -50.43 -43.13
C ALA A 285 4.21 -51.73 -42.29
N SER A 286 3.27 -51.83 -41.34
CA SER A 286 3.08 -53.05 -40.54
C SER A 286 2.22 -54.12 -41.23
N ALA A 287 1.46 -53.78 -42.27
CA ALA A 287 0.54 -54.69 -42.96
C ALA A 287 1.18 -55.49 -44.12
N ALA A 288 2.41 -55.15 -44.55
CA ALA A 288 3.09 -55.80 -45.68
C ALA A 288 4.16 -56.84 -45.29
N THR A 289 4.26 -57.21 -44.00
CA THR A 289 5.28 -58.14 -43.51
C THR A 289 4.66 -59.29 -42.72
N THR A 290 3.82 -60.09 -43.37
CA THR A 290 3.51 -61.47 -42.97
C THR A 290 4.17 -62.42 -43.99
N PRO A 291 5.25 -63.13 -43.64
CA PRO A 291 5.73 -64.25 -44.46
C PRO A 291 4.94 -65.53 -44.11
N VAL A 292 4.77 -66.34 -45.16
CA VAL A 292 4.35 -67.76 -45.15
C VAL A 292 5.24 -68.59 -44.23
#